data_AF-A0A2S8G6G2-F1
#
_entry.id   AF-A0A2S8G6G2-F1
#
_cell.length_a   1.000
_cell.length_b   1.000
_cell.length_c   1.000
_cell.angle_alpha   90.00
_cell.angle_beta   90.00
_cell.angle_gamma   90.00
#
_symmetry.space_group_name_H-M   'P 1'
#
loop_
_entity.id
_entity.type
_entity.pdbx_description
1 polymer ?
#
loop_
_entity_poly.entity_id
_entity_poly.type
_entity_poly.pdbx_seq_one_letter_code
_entity_poly.pdbx_strand_id
1 'polypeptide(L)'
;MINRILYSAAILSTAMLILSIALFLLGYAYNPWEYRLTLQDDFHIGVWTEWPDSRIVFFNDSDHGPYIGSIIALRDSDRDVYPTFVREERFGPTAGIYYRYFERIDSKLWTLMVSLWYPILFFAIISGTTIAGILWRRRKSISQVT
;
A
#
# COMPACT_ATOMS: atom_id res chain seq x y z
N MET A 1 30.36 17.34 -5.54
CA MET A 1 28.97 17.46 -5.05
C MET A 1 28.06 16.34 -5.58
N ILE A 2 27.99 16.13 -6.90
CA ILE A 2 27.05 15.16 -7.52
C ILE A 2 27.21 13.72 -6.99
N ASN A 3 28.43 13.24 -6.76
CA ASN A 3 28.63 11.88 -6.24
C ASN A 3 28.02 11.71 -4.84
N ARG A 4 28.10 12.71 -3.95
CA ARG A 4 27.50 12.62 -2.61
C ARG A 4 25.97 12.49 -2.70
N ILE A 5 25.35 13.26 -3.60
CA ILE A 5 23.91 13.20 -3.84
C ILE A 5 23.49 11.81 -4.33
N LEU A 6 24.23 11.25 -5.31
CA LEU A 6 23.95 9.89 -5.83
C LEU A 6 24.10 8.82 -4.75
N TYR A 7 25.13 8.91 -3.89
CA TYR A 7 25.32 7.97 -2.79
C TYR A 7 24.19 8.07 -1.76
N SER A 8 23.82 9.29 -1.33
CA SER A 8 22.72 9.49 -0.39
C SER A 8 21.39 8.98 -0.96
N ALA A 9 21.12 9.26 -2.24
CA ALA A 9 19.92 8.76 -2.91
C ALA A 9 19.90 7.23 -2.97
N ALA A 10 21.01 6.59 -3.35
CA ALA A 10 21.12 5.13 -3.42
C ALA A 10 20.91 4.47 -2.05
N ILE A 11 21.51 5.01 -0.99
CA ILE A 11 21.34 4.49 0.37
C ILE A 11 19.88 4.60 0.79
N LEU A 12 19.28 5.79 0.64
CA LEU A 12 17.90 6.03 1.05
C LEU A 12 16.92 5.16 0.27
N SER A 13 17.03 5.10 -1.06
CA SER A 13 16.13 4.27 -1.88
C SER A 13 16.29 2.78 -1.58
N THR A 14 17.51 2.31 -1.32
CA THR A 14 17.74 0.91 -0.96
C THR A 14 17.15 0.59 0.41
N ALA A 15 17.31 1.48 1.40
CA ALA A 15 16.67 1.32 2.70
C ALA A 15 15.14 1.26 2.60
N MET A 16 14.53 2.15 1.80
CA MET A 16 13.09 2.16 1.58
C MET A 16 12.60 0.93 0.80
N LEU A 17 13.38 0.43 -0.15
CA LEU A 17 13.10 -0.84 -0.85
C LEU A 17 13.07 -2.01 0.13
N ILE A 18 14.10 -2.13 0.99
CA ILE A 18 14.17 -3.20 2.00
C ILE A 18 12.97 -3.12 2.94
N LEU A 19 12.62 -1.91 3.41
CA LEU A 19 11.45 -1.71 4.26
C LEU A 19 10.14 -2.11 3.55
N SER A 20 9.99 -1.76 2.27
CA SER A 20 8.80 -2.10 1.49
C SER A 20 8.66 -3.61 1.29
N ILE A 21 9.77 -4.31 1.01
CA ILE A 21 9.81 -5.78 0.92
C ILE A 21 9.51 -6.40 2.29
N ALA A 22 10.08 -5.86 3.37
CA ALA A 22 9.80 -6.35 4.71
C ALA A 22 8.30 -6.22 5.03
N LEU A 23 7.69 -5.06 4.78
CA LEU A 23 6.24 -4.87 4.93
C LEU A 23 5.43 -5.84 4.07
N PHE A 24 5.86 -6.07 2.82
CA PHE A 24 5.19 -7.00 1.90
C PHE A 24 5.19 -8.44 2.45
N LEU A 25 6.31 -8.86 3.02
CA LEU A 25 6.43 -10.19 3.66
C LEU A 25 5.66 -10.25 4.99
N LEU A 26 5.65 -9.17 5.76
CA LEU A 26 4.91 -9.10 7.02
C LEU A 26 3.40 -9.30 6.82
N GLY A 27 2.83 -8.87 5.70
CA GLY A 27 1.43 -9.14 5.39
C GLY A 27 1.08 -10.63 5.29
N TYR A 28 2.05 -11.51 4.99
CA TYR A 28 1.83 -12.97 5.02
C TYR A 28 1.84 -13.56 6.43
N ALA A 29 2.44 -12.86 7.39
CA ALA A 29 2.56 -13.31 8.77
C ALA A 29 1.49 -12.69 9.70
N TYR A 30 0.97 -11.52 9.33
CA TYR A 30 0.12 -10.71 10.19
C TYR A 30 -1.18 -10.31 9.51
N ASN A 31 -2.23 -10.22 10.31
CA ASN A 31 -3.56 -9.80 9.89
C ASN A 31 -3.87 -8.42 10.51
N PRO A 32 -4.44 -7.46 9.75
CA PRO A 32 -4.75 -6.12 10.26
C PRO A 32 -5.79 -6.07 11.39
N TRP A 33 -6.62 -7.11 11.58
CA TRP A 33 -7.52 -7.18 12.74
C TRP A 33 -6.75 -7.33 14.05
N GLU A 34 -5.63 -8.04 14.03
CA GLU A 34 -4.82 -8.30 15.23
C GLU A 34 -3.67 -7.28 15.35
N TYR A 35 -3.03 -6.94 14.24
CA TYR A 35 -1.84 -6.11 14.19
C TYR A 35 -2.09 -4.87 13.32
N ARG A 36 -2.48 -3.78 13.99
CA ARG A 36 -2.72 -2.47 13.38
C ARG A 36 -2.10 -1.35 14.19
N LEU A 37 -1.74 -0.28 13.49
CA LEU A 37 -1.43 1.01 14.08
C LEU A 37 -2.70 1.86 14.09
N THR A 38 -3.19 2.20 15.28
CA THR A 38 -4.32 3.12 15.46
C THR A 38 -3.79 4.53 15.66
N LEU A 39 -4.15 5.46 14.78
CA LEU A 39 -3.78 6.88 14.91
C LEU A 39 -4.86 7.69 15.61
N GLN A 40 -6.13 7.39 15.33
CA GLN A 40 -7.32 7.97 15.94
C GLN A 40 -8.40 6.88 16.06
N ASP A 41 -9.49 7.18 16.77
CA ASP A 41 -10.61 6.25 16.95
C ASP A 41 -11.22 5.79 15.61
N ASP A 42 -11.06 6.59 14.54
CA ASP A 42 -11.58 6.34 13.20
C ASP A 42 -10.49 6.21 12.12
N PHE A 43 -9.24 5.93 12.51
CA PHE A 43 -8.15 5.79 11.55
C PHE A 43 -7.11 4.76 11.97
N HIS A 44 -7.13 3.62 11.29
CA HIS A 44 -6.24 2.48 11.50
C HIS A 44 -5.45 2.17 10.24
N ILE A 45 -4.22 1.70 10.45
CA ILE A 45 -3.29 1.28 9.40
C ILE A 45 -2.84 -0.15 9.68
N GLY A 46 -2.88 -1.01 8.68
CA GLY A 46 -2.34 -2.36 8.78
C GLY A 46 -1.72 -2.81 7.47
N VAL A 47 -1.36 -4.09 7.41
CA VAL A 47 -0.93 -4.75 6.17
C VAL A 47 -1.87 -5.91 5.89
N TRP A 48 -2.41 -5.95 4.69
CA TRP A 48 -3.31 -7.00 4.21
C TRP A 48 -2.65 -7.77 3.08
N THR A 49 -2.75 -9.10 3.07
CA THR A 49 -2.24 -9.92 1.96
C THR A 49 -3.36 -10.71 1.30
N GLU A 50 -3.35 -10.69 -0.03
CA GLU A 50 -4.17 -11.52 -0.89
C GLU A 50 -3.27 -12.05 -1.99
N TRP A 51 -2.83 -13.31 -1.91
CA TRP A 51 -1.83 -13.87 -2.82
C TRP A 51 -2.21 -13.64 -4.30
N PRO A 52 -1.33 -13.07 -5.13
CA PRO A 52 0.11 -12.82 -4.92
C PRO A 52 0.48 -11.39 -4.48
N ASP A 53 -0.44 -10.63 -3.88
CA ASP A 53 -0.30 -9.22 -3.52
C ASP A 53 -0.29 -9.01 -1.99
N SER A 54 0.39 -7.94 -1.56
CA SER A 54 0.36 -7.44 -0.19
C SER A 54 0.15 -5.94 -0.24
N ARG A 55 -0.70 -5.41 0.63
CA ARG A 55 -1.23 -4.05 0.56
C ARG A 55 -1.11 -3.38 1.91
N ILE A 56 -0.77 -2.09 1.90
CA ILE A 56 -1.03 -1.23 3.06
C ILE A 56 -2.54 -0.98 3.07
N VAL A 57 -3.17 -1.20 4.22
CA VAL A 57 -4.60 -1.00 4.40
C VAL A 57 -4.86 0.12 5.41
N PHE A 58 -5.76 1.01 5.04
CA PHE A 58 -6.28 2.10 5.85
C PHE A 58 -7.79 1.89 6.02
N PHE A 59 -8.29 2.01 7.23
CA PHE A 59 -9.70 1.76 7.54
C PHE A 59 -10.10 2.46 8.83
N ASN A 60 -11.40 2.71 9.02
CA ASN A 60 -11.88 3.59 10.08
C ASN A 60 -12.64 2.92 11.22
N ASP A 61 -12.91 1.63 11.12
CA ASP A 61 -13.63 0.91 12.16
C ASP A 61 -12.80 -0.33 12.47
N SER A 62 -12.23 -0.39 13.67
CA SER A 62 -11.40 -1.52 14.04
C SER A 62 -12.16 -2.81 14.35
N ASP A 63 -13.45 -2.69 14.63
CA ASP A 63 -14.29 -3.83 15.00
C ASP A 63 -14.85 -4.52 13.75
N HIS A 64 -15.03 -3.76 12.67
CA HIS A 64 -15.64 -4.25 11.43
C HIS A 64 -14.72 -4.20 10.20
N GLY A 65 -13.65 -3.40 10.24
CA GLY A 65 -12.71 -3.21 9.14
C GLY A 65 -11.37 -3.94 9.37
N PRO A 66 -10.57 -4.17 8.31
CA PRO A 66 -10.80 -3.67 6.94
C PRO A 66 -11.83 -4.47 6.15
N TYR A 67 -12.73 -3.77 5.45
CA TYR A 67 -13.83 -4.41 4.75
C TYR A 67 -13.43 -4.85 3.33
N ILE A 68 -13.70 -6.12 2.99
CA ILE A 68 -13.37 -6.77 1.71
C ILE A 68 -14.54 -7.67 1.29
N GLY A 69 -14.81 -7.79 -0.02
CA GLY A 69 -15.78 -8.78 -0.55
C GLY A 69 -17.06 -8.16 -1.10
N SER A 70 -18.21 -8.81 -0.95
CA SER A 70 -19.52 -8.27 -1.35
C SER A 70 -20.41 -8.10 -0.12
N ILE A 71 -21.17 -7.00 -0.06
CA ILE A 71 -22.27 -6.87 0.90
C ILE A 71 -23.50 -7.48 0.22
N ILE A 72 -24.14 -8.45 0.88
CA ILE A 72 -25.49 -8.88 0.50
C ILE A 72 -26.44 -7.75 0.90
N ALA A 73 -26.96 -7.05 -0.09
CA ALA A 73 -27.99 -6.05 0.14
C ALA A 73 -29.26 -6.75 0.63
N LEU A 74 -29.71 -6.43 1.84
CA LEU A 74 -30.97 -6.93 2.37
C LEU A 74 -32.07 -5.95 1.98
N ARG A 75 -33.22 -6.49 1.57
CA ARG A 75 -34.39 -5.70 1.23
C ARG A 75 -35.34 -5.73 2.42
N ASP A 76 -35.68 -4.56 2.95
CA ASP A 76 -36.68 -4.46 4.02
C ASP A 76 -38.09 -4.73 3.48
N SER A 77 -39.02 -4.97 4.40
CA SER A 77 -40.47 -5.08 4.21
C SER A 77 -41.06 -3.93 3.38
N ASP A 78 -40.51 -2.72 3.48
CA ASP A 78 -40.88 -1.54 2.69
C ASP A 78 -40.19 -1.44 1.31
N ARG A 79 -39.46 -2.50 0.89
CA ARG A 79 -38.67 -2.61 -0.36
C ARG A 79 -37.41 -1.76 -0.44
N ASP A 80 -37.07 -1.02 0.61
CA ASP A 80 -35.82 -0.29 0.70
C ASP A 80 -34.62 -1.24 0.84
N VAL A 81 -33.53 -0.88 0.19
CA VAL A 81 -32.30 -1.69 0.12
C VAL A 81 -31.31 -1.17 1.15
N TYR A 82 -30.90 -2.05 2.08
CA TYR A 82 -29.98 -1.73 3.15
C TYR A 82 -28.75 -2.65 3.16
N PRO A 83 -27.55 -2.13 3.45
CA PRO A 83 -27.22 -0.69 3.59
C PRO A 83 -27.29 0.07 2.25
N THR A 84 -27.46 1.39 2.30
CA THR A 84 -27.48 2.23 1.09
C THR A 84 -26.08 2.30 0.49
N PHE A 85 -25.89 1.70 -0.68
CA PHE A 85 -24.61 1.68 -1.37
C PHE A 85 -24.33 3.04 -2.03
N VAL A 86 -23.48 3.84 -1.41
CA VAL A 86 -23.11 5.16 -1.96
C VAL A 86 -21.99 5.06 -3.00
N ARG A 87 -21.13 4.02 -2.97
CA ARG A 87 -20.03 3.88 -3.93
C ARG A 87 -19.43 2.47 -4.00
N GLU A 88 -19.43 1.85 -5.18
CA GLU A 88 -18.66 0.64 -5.48
C GLU A 88 -17.53 0.95 -6.49
N GLU A 89 -16.49 0.11 -6.45
CA GLU A 89 -15.18 0.25 -7.09
C GLU A 89 -15.18 0.83 -8.51
N ARG A 90 -14.26 1.75 -8.82
CA ARG A 90 -13.92 2.10 -10.21
C ARG A 90 -12.69 1.36 -10.76
N PHE A 91 -11.85 0.80 -9.89
CA PHE A 91 -10.55 0.25 -10.29
C PHE A 91 -10.40 -1.26 -10.06
N GLY A 92 -11.29 -1.87 -9.27
CA GLY A 92 -11.26 -3.31 -8.97
C GLY A 92 -9.96 -3.78 -8.29
N PRO A 93 -9.84 -5.09 -8.00
CA PRO A 93 -8.64 -5.67 -7.39
C PRO A 93 -7.40 -5.67 -8.31
N THR A 94 -7.55 -5.36 -9.60
CA THR A 94 -6.52 -5.57 -10.64
C THR A 94 -5.47 -4.46 -10.74
N ALA A 95 -5.80 -3.24 -10.32
CA ALA A 95 -4.86 -2.13 -10.37
C ALA A 95 -4.02 -2.02 -9.08
N GLY A 96 -4.20 -2.86 -8.07
CA GLY A 96 -3.48 -2.73 -6.79
C GLY A 96 -3.91 -1.53 -5.94
N ILE A 97 -5.03 -0.88 -6.28
CA ILE A 97 -5.70 0.12 -5.42
C ILE A 97 -7.13 -0.33 -5.22
N TYR A 98 -7.50 -0.56 -3.96
CA TYR A 98 -8.85 -0.89 -3.53
C TYR A 98 -9.40 0.27 -2.71
N TYR A 99 -10.59 0.76 -3.02
CA TYR A 99 -11.27 1.73 -2.18
C TYR A 99 -12.73 1.39 -2.06
N ARG A 100 -13.25 1.44 -0.84
CA ARG A 100 -14.66 1.26 -0.58
C ARG A 100 -15.17 2.16 0.52
N TYR A 101 -16.43 2.56 0.38
CA TYR A 101 -17.14 3.43 1.29
C TYR A 101 -18.61 3.04 1.33
N PHE A 102 -19.16 2.93 2.54
CA PHE A 102 -20.57 2.71 2.77
C PHE A 102 -21.08 3.57 3.92
N GLU A 103 -22.35 3.88 3.81
CA GLU A 103 -23.11 4.56 4.85
C GLU A 103 -24.06 3.54 5.48
N ARG A 104 -23.81 3.22 6.74
CA ARG A 104 -24.72 2.49 7.62
C ARG A 104 -25.56 3.52 8.37
N ILE A 105 -26.74 3.11 8.85
CA ILE A 105 -27.68 3.97 9.58
C ILE A 105 -27.00 4.76 10.72
N ASP A 106 -26.04 4.15 11.41
CA ASP A 106 -25.37 4.74 12.57
C ASP A 106 -23.88 5.06 12.37
N SER A 107 -23.27 4.64 11.25
CA SER A 107 -21.83 4.79 11.05
C SER A 107 -21.41 4.79 9.58
N LYS A 108 -20.25 5.37 9.32
CA LYS A 108 -19.59 5.31 8.01
C LYS A 108 -18.52 4.23 8.08
N LEU A 109 -18.42 3.42 7.04
CA LEU A 109 -17.36 2.41 6.92
C LEU A 109 -16.60 2.67 5.64
N TRP A 110 -15.28 2.82 5.75
CA TRP A 110 -14.41 2.94 4.60
C TRP A 110 -13.14 2.12 4.75
N THR A 111 -12.62 1.69 3.61
CA THR A 111 -11.37 0.94 3.53
C THR A 111 -10.65 1.33 2.25
N LEU A 112 -9.37 1.68 2.38
CA LEU A 112 -8.45 1.96 1.29
C LEU A 112 -7.28 0.99 1.39
N MET A 113 -6.99 0.26 0.32
CA MET A 113 -5.80 -0.58 0.24
C MET A 113 -4.95 -0.17 -0.95
N VAL A 114 -3.65 -0.12 -0.75
CA VAL A 114 -2.68 0.22 -1.79
C VAL A 114 -1.59 -0.85 -1.80
N SER A 115 -1.38 -1.46 -2.95
CA SER A 115 -0.39 -2.51 -3.15
C SER A 115 1.01 -2.02 -2.83
N LEU A 116 1.74 -2.84 -2.07
CA LEU A 116 3.14 -2.65 -1.77
C LEU A 116 4.04 -2.88 -2.99
N TRP A 117 3.50 -3.44 -4.10
CA TRP A 117 4.23 -3.47 -5.38
C TRP A 117 4.58 -2.05 -5.87
N TYR A 118 3.75 -1.05 -5.61
CA TYR A 118 4.05 0.33 -6.00
C TYR A 118 5.34 0.88 -5.38
N PRO A 119 5.48 0.94 -4.03
CA PRO A 119 6.73 1.39 -3.43
C PRO A 119 7.90 0.45 -3.75
N ILE A 120 7.69 -0.88 -3.84
CA ILE A 120 8.76 -1.83 -4.21
C ILE A 120 9.32 -1.49 -5.59
N LEU A 121 8.48 -1.39 -6.62
CA LEU A 121 8.93 -1.10 -7.98
C LEU A 121 9.57 0.29 -8.07
N PHE A 122 8.96 1.29 -7.41
CA PHE A 122 9.47 2.65 -7.39
C PHE A 122 10.89 2.72 -6.79
N PHE A 123 11.10 2.15 -5.60
CA PHE A 123 12.41 2.19 -4.94
C PHE A 123 13.43 1.26 -5.60
N ALA A 124 13.00 0.16 -6.22
CA ALA A 124 13.86 -0.69 -7.03
C ALA A 124 14.42 0.06 -8.25
N ILE A 125 13.57 0.80 -8.97
CA ILE A 125 13.99 1.61 -10.12
C ILE A 125 14.97 2.71 -9.69
N ILE A 126 14.66 3.45 -8.62
CA ILE A 126 15.54 4.52 -8.14
C ILE A 126 16.87 3.96 -7.65
N SER A 127 16.86 2.88 -6.87
CA SER A 127 18.09 2.24 -6.40
C SER A 127 18.93 1.72 -7.57
N GLY A 128 18.32 1.01 -8.52
CA GLY A 128 19.01 0.49 -9.70
C GLY A 128 19.64 1.60 -10.55
N THR A 129 18.89 2.67 -10.84
CA THR A 129 19.38 3.80 -11.66
C THR A 129 20.50 4.59 -10.97
N THR A 130 20.39 4.82 -9.66
CA THR A 130 21.43 5.53 -8.89
C THR A 130 22.73 4.71 -8.79
N ILE A 131 22.62 3.40 -8.53
CA ILE A 131 23.78 2.49 -8.50
C ILE A 131 24.44 2.42 -9.89
N ALA A 132 23.65 2.26 -10.96
CA ALA A 132 24.16 2.25 -12.32
C ALA A 132 24.90 3.56 -12.66
N GLY A 133 24.34 4.72 -12.27
CA GLY A 133 24.96 6.03 -12.44
C GLY A 133 26.29 6.17 -11.71
N ILE A 134 26.41 5.64 -10.49
CA ILE A 134 27.67 5.60 -9.72
C ILE A 134 28.71 4.74 -10.44
N LEU A 135 28.33 3.54 -10.88
CA LEU A 135 29.23 2.61 -11.57
C LEU A 135 29.73 3.19 -12.91
N TRP A 136 28.85 3.80 -13.68
CA TRP A 136 29.20 4.44 -14.95
C TRP A 136 30.21 5.58 -14.77
N ARG A 137 30.01 6.43 -13.76
CA ARG A 137 30.95 7.52 -13.43
C ARG A 137 32.31 7.01 -12.99
N ARG A 138 32.35 5.94 -12.18
CA ARG A 138 33.61 5.29 -11.77
C ARG A 138 34.37 4.75 -12.99
N ARG A 139 33.67 4.08 -13.91
CA ARG A 139 34.28 3.55 -15.14
C ARG A 139 34.88 4.66 -16.02
N LYS A 140 34.15 5.77 -16.21
CA LYS A 140 34.64 6.92 -17.00
C LYS A 140 35.87 7.58 -16.39
N SER A 141 35.95 7.66 -15.06
CA SER A 141 37.13 8.20 -14.37
C SER A 141 38.37 7.35 -14.58
N ILE A 142 38.23 6.02 -14.62
CA ILE A 142 39.36 5.10 -14.85
C ILE A 142 39.89 5.25 -16.28
N SER A 143 38.99 5.34 -17.27
CA SER A 143 39.37 5.47 -18.68
C SER A 143 40.04 6.79 -19.07
N GLN A 144 40.03 7.81 -18.20
CA GLN A 144 40.72 9.08 -18.46
C GLN A 144 42.15 9.13 -17.86
N VAL A 145 42.50 8.15 -17.03
CA VAL A 145 43.80 8.08 -16.35
C VAL A 145 44.76 7.12 -17.08
N THR A 146 44.22 6.23 -17.90
CA THR A 146 44.94 5.34 -18.82
C THR A 146 45.10 5.98 -20.19
#